data_AF-A0A8T1ST80-F1
#
_entry.id   AF-A0A8T1ST80-F1
#
_cell.length_a   1.000
_cell.length_b   1.000
_cell.length_c   1.000
_cell.angle_alpha   90.00
_cell.angle_beta   90.00
_cell.angle_gamma   90.00
#
_symmetry.space_group_name_H-M   'P 1'
#
loop_
_entity.id
_entity.type
_entity.pdbx_description
1 polymer ?
#
loop_
_entity_poly.entity_id
_entity_poly.type
_entity_poly.pdbx_seq_one_letter_code
_entity_poly.pdbx_strand_id
1 'polypeptide(L)'
;MSEIDHWNNERERIVVITDTNLLLCKYDFIMLSCLQVQRIPLSYIDRICLGQFTFPERSLDKREGEGLRIYWDNLKEPSALSRWNPWATDIPYATFTEHPVKNSSERFSALCQMSEFTAQLVQAVQTSQSKNPVPGKTSGVVVLNQPLLIDTYMGFMSFMPRNDILHYPQCYPLRSLLFF
;
A
#
# COMPACT_ATOMS: atom_id res chain seq x y z
N MET A 1 10.31 -2.51 -2.37
CA MET A 1 9.34 -3.54 -1.91
C MET A 1 8.20 -3.61 -2.91
N SER A 2 7.44 -4.70 -2.93
CA SER A 2 6.24 -4.79 -3.75
C SER A 2 5.02 -4.40 -2.91
N GLU A 3 4.22 -3.43 -3.37
CA GLU A 3 2.93 -3.09 -2.77
C GLU A 3 1.86 -4.03 -3.34
N ILE A 4 1.04 -4.58 -2.46
CA ILE A 4 -0.16 -5.35 -2.81
C ILE A 4 -1.37 -4.47 -2.55
N ASP A 5 -2.10 -4.12 -3.60
CA ASP A 5 -3.34 -3.37 -3.46
C ASP A 5 -4.48 -4.24 -2.87
N HIS A 6 -5.61 -3.61 -2.53
CA HIS A 6 -6.77 -4.32 -1.97
C HIS A 6 -7.44 -5.28 -2.94
N TRP A 7 -7.07 -5.24 -4.22
CA TRP A 7 -7.50 -6.16 -5.29
C TRP A 7 -6.43 -7.21 -5.62
N ASN A 8 -5.45 -7.41 -4.75
CA ASN A 8 -4.37 -8.38 -4.90
C ASN A 8 -3.36 -8.08 -6.03
N ASN A 9 -3.45 -6.93 -6.71
CA ASN A 9 -2.49 -6.57 -7.75
C ASN A 9 -1.16 -6.14 -7.13
N GLU A 10 -0.07 -6.63 -7.71
CA GLU A 10 1.27 -6.26 -7.32
C GLU A 10 1.74 -5.01 -8.07
N ARG A 11 2.33 -4.07 -7.34
CA ARG A 11 2.90 -2.84 -7.90
C ARG A 11 4.24 -2.54 -7.25
N GLU A 12 5.24 -2.19 -8.04
CA GLU A 12 6.54 -1.78 -7.51
C GLU A 12 6.43 -0.41 -6.83
N ARG A 13 6.98 -0.31 -5.61
CA ARG A 13 7.04 0.94 -4.84
C ARG A 13 8.38 1.12 -4.17
N ILE A 14 8.85 2.36 -4.21
CA ILE A 14 9.95 2.82 -3.36
C ILE A 14 9.31 3.31 -2.06
N VAL A 15 9.72 2.71 -0.94
CA VAL A 15 9.22 3.03 0.40
C VAL A 15 10.36 3.67 1.17
N VAL A 16 10.14 4.89 1.68
CA VAL A 16 11.16 5.66 2.40
C VAL A 16 10.64 6.07 3.77
N ILE A 17 11.40 5.75 4.81
CA ILE A 17 11.14 6.19 6.19
C ILE A 17 11.92 7.48 6.42
N THR A 18 11.23 8.51 6.90
CA THR A 18 11.83 9.76 7.37
C THR A 18 11.51 9.95 8.85
N ASP A 19 12.07 10.97 9.50
CA ASP A 19 11.83 11.24 10.94
C ASP A 19 10.36 11.49 11.31
N THR A 20 9.54 11.89 10.34
CA THR A 20 8.15 12.32 10.57
C THR A 20 7.13 11.64 9.66
N ASN A 21 7.56 11.08 8.53
CA ASN A 21 6.68 10.55 7.50
C ASN A 21 7.21 9.25 6.88
N LEU A 22 6.28 8.37 6.53
CA LEU A 22 6.49 7.29 5.58
C LEU A 22 6.11 7.79 4.19
N LEU A 23 7.00 7.63 3.22
CA LEU A 23 6.77 8.02 1.82
C LEU A 23 6.61 6.77 0.97
N LEU A 24 5.50 6.68 0.24
CA LEU A 24 5.26 5.65 -0.77
C LEU A 24 5.36 6.31 -2.15
N CYS A 25 6.41 5.97 -2.88
CA CYS A 25 6.71 6.57 -4.17
C CYS A 25 6.41 5.58 -5.31
N LYS A 26 5.55 6.01 -6.24
CA LYS A 26 5.38 5.38 -7.55
C LYS A 26 6.48 5.89 -8.47
N TYR A 27 7.44 5.03 -8.75
CA TYR A 27 8.57 5.33 -9.60
C TYR A 27 8.41 4.63 -10.96
N ASP A 28 8.64 5.38 -12.05
CA ASP A 28 8.73 4.83 -13.39
C ASP A 28 10.19 4.52 -13.69
N PHE A 29 10.55 3.24 -13.72
CA PHE A 29 11.92 2.80 -14.01
C PHE A 29 12.32 2.97 -15.48
N ILE A 30 11.35 3.10 -16.39
CA ILE A 30 11.62 3.33 -17.82
C ILE A 30 11.91 4.80 -18.06
N MET A 31 11.06 5.69 -17.51
CA MET A 31 11.21 7.14 -17.63
C MET A 31 12.13 7.75 -16.57
N LEU A 32 12.59 6.96 -15.60
CA LEU A 32 13.40 7.37 -14.45
C LEU A 32 12.80 8.55 -13.65
N SER A 33 11.48 8.61 -13.53
CA SER A 33 10.76 9.72 -12.92
C SER A 33 9.81 9.27 -11.81
N CYS A 34 9.64 10.11 -10.78
CA CYS A 34 8.67 9.88 -9.73
C CYS A 34 7.30 10.40 -10.17
N LEU A 35 6.35 9.51 -10.39
CA LEU A 35 5.02 9.85 -10.88
C LEU A 35 4.09 10.33 -9.75
N GLN A 36 4.23 9.73 -8.58
CA GLN A 36 3.36 10.01 -7.44
C GLN A 36 4.07 9.71 -6.13
N VAL A 37 3.87 10.58 -5.13
CA VAL A 37 4.35 10.38 -3.76
C VAL A 37 3.17 10.50 -2.80
N GLN A 38 2.87 9.42 -2.09
CA GLN A 38 1.96 9.45 -0.95
C GLN A 38 2.77 9.63 0.33
N ARG A 39 2.37 10.63 1.13
CA ARG A 39 3.04 10.97 2.38
C ARG A 39 2.13 10.63 3.55
N ILE A 40 2.57 9.73 4.41
CA ILE A 40 1.82 9.26 5.58
C ILE A 40 2.57 9.70 6.83
N PRO A 41 1.99 10.58 7.67
CA PRO A 41 2.60 10.95 8.95
C PRO A 41 2.78 9.73 9.85
N LEU A 42 3.98 9.53 10.39
CA LEU A 42 4.27 8.40 11.27
C LEU A 42 3.44 8.43 12.55
N SER A 43 3.03 9.61 13.00
CA SER A 43 2.16 9.80 14.16
C SER A 43 0.76 9.17 13.98
N TYR A 44 0.28 9.09 12.73
CA TYR A 44 -1.03 8.50 12.39
C TYR A 44 -0.99 6.99 12.24
N ILE A 45 0.19 6.38 12.11
CA ILE A 45 0.33 4.92 12.07
C ILE A 45 -0.06 4.36 13.44
N ASP A 46 -1.09 3.52 13.48
CA ASP A 46 -1.66 2.93 14.69
C ASP A 46 -1.32 1.45 14.83
N ARG A 47 -1.31 0.71 13.71
CA ARG A 47 -1.15 -0.73 13.71
C ARG A 47 -0.26 -1.19 12.55
N ILE A 48 0.65 -2.09 12.87
CA ILE A 48 1.52 -2.77 11.91
C ILE A 48 1.26 -4.27 12.06
N CYS A 49 0.89 -4.95 10.98
CA CYS A 49 0.60 -6.38 10.98
C CYS A 49 1.58 -7.13 10.09
N LEU A 50 2.13 -8.22 10.58
CA LEU A 50 2.96 -9.16 9.83
C LEU A 50 2.26 -10.50 9.78
N GLY A 51 2.25 -11.17 8.63
CA GLY A 51 1.74 -12.53 8.57
C GLY A 51 1.45 -12.99 7.15
N GLN A 52 1.03 -14.25 7.04
CA GLN A 52 0.72 -14.86 5.77
C GLN A 52 -0.56 -14.29 5.16
N PHE A 53 -0.61 -14.24 3.84
CA PHE A 53 -1.82 -13.85 3.12
C PHE A 53 -2.91 -14.90 3.26
N THR A 54 -4.11 -14.47 3.62
CA THR A 54 -5.31 -15.31 3.65
C THR A 54 -6.35 -14.77 2.71
N PHE A 55 -7.12 -15.69 2.14
CA PHE A 55 -8.15 -15.37 1.15
C PHE A 55 -9.48 -15.99 1.60
N PRO A 56 -10.63 -15.37 1.28
CA PRO A 56 -11.94 -15.96 1.51
C PRO A 56 -12.06 -17.35 0.86
N GLU A 57 -12.84 -18.26 1.45
CA GLU A 57 -12.98 -19.64 0.97
C GLU A 57 -13.40 -19.76 -0.51
N ARG A 58 -14.12 -18.76 -1.04
CA ARG A 58 -14.59 -18.70 -2.43
C ARG A 58 -13.68 -17.89 -3.37
N SER A 59 -12.52 -17.46 -2.89
CA SER A 59 -11.52 -16.80 -3.72
C SER A 59 -10.86 -17.82 -4.65
N LEU A 60 -10.71 -17.46 -5.92
CA LEU A 60 -9.91 -18.20 -6.89
C LEU A 60 -8.42 -17.81 -6.80
N ASP A 61 -8.13 -16.69 -6.15
CA ASP A 61 -6.78 -16.18 -5.95
C ASP A 61 -6.12 -16.83 -4.73
N LYS A 62 -4.85 -17.16 -4.90
CA LYS A 62 -3.94 -17.59 -3.84
C LYS A 62 -2.61 -16.88 -4.02
N ARG A 63 -2.04 -16.44 -2.91
CA ARG A 63 -0.68 -15.90 -2.84
C ARG A 63 0.03 -16.57 -1.67
N GLU A 64 1.21 -17.10 -1.95
CA GLU A 64 2.12 -17.61 -0.92
C GLU A 64 3.04 -16.49 -0.46
N GLY A 65 3.51 -16.58 0.78
CA GLY A 65 4.44 -15.63 1.38
C GLY A 65 3.87 -14.87 2.57
N GLU A 66 4.76 -14.10 3.20
CA GLU A 66 4.45 -13.20 4.31
C GLU A 66 4.36 -11.77 3.79
N GLY A 67 3.39 -11.01 4.32
CA GLY A 67 3.25 -9.59 4.05
C GLY A 67 3.38 -8.74 5.30
N LEU A 68 3.61 -7.45 5.07
CA LEU A 68 3.59 -6.38 6.04
C LEU A 68 2.43 -5.43 5.70
N ARG A 69 1.45 -5.29 6.58
CA ARG A 69 0.37 -4.33 6.43
C ARG A 69 0.49 -3.21 7.46
N ILE A 70 0.57 -1.98 6.97
CA ILE A 70 0.68 -0.76 7.77
C ILE A 70 -0.67 -0.05 7.71
N TYR A 71 -1.31 0.14 8.86
CA TYR A 71 -2.56 0.88 8.99
C TYR A 71 -2.29 2.30 9.48
N TRP A 72 -3.09 3.23 8.97
CA TRP A 72 -3.12 4.63 9.44
C TRP A 72 -4.59 5.07 9.52
N ASP A 73 -4.86 6.21 10.16
CA ASP A 73 -6.21 6.80 10.28
C ASP A 73 -7.15 6.10 11.30
N ASN A 74 -6.62 5.73 12.47
CA ASN A 74 -7.38 5.33 13.68
C ASN A 74 -8.44 4.23 13.41
N LEU A 75 -8.03 3.12 12.81
CA LEU A 75 -8.93 1.98 12.54
C LEU A 75 -10.14 2.31 11.65
N LYS A 76 -10.13 3.42 10.90
CA LYS A 76 -11.20 3.70 9.94
C LYS A 76 -11.31 2.54 8.96
N GLU A 77 -12.48 1.95 8.87
CA GLU A 77 -12.71 0.92 7.86
C GLU A 77 -12.99 1.59 6.50
N PRO A 78 -12.40 1.07 5.40
CA PRO A 78 -12.76 1.56 4.08
C PRO A 78 -14.25 1.34 3.83
N SER A 79 -14.88 2.29 3.14
CA SER A 79 -16.29 2.16 2.79
C SER A 79 -16.52 0.93 1.91
N ALA A 80 -17.73 0.38 1.91
CA ALA A 80 -18.06 -0.74 1.02
C ALA A 80 -17.78 -0.39 -0.45
N LEU A 81 -18.09 0.84 -0.88
CA LEU A 81 -17.81 1.31 -2.24
C LEU A 81 -16.30 1.35 -2.54
N SER A 82 -15.48 1.79 -1.60
CA SER A 82 -14.02 1.83 -1.75
C SER A 82 -13.43 0.41 -1.85
N ARG A 83 -13.94 -0.53 -1.04
CA ARG A 83 -13.55 -1.96 -1.14
C ARG A 83 -13.87 -2.53 -2.52
N TRP A 84 -15.02 -2.17 -3.09
CA TRP A 84 -15.49 -2.59 -4.41
C TRP A 84 -14.90 -1.80 -5.59
N ASN A 85 -14.09 -0.76 -5.36
CA ASN A 85 -13.50 0.05 -6.42
C ASN A 85 -12.00 -0.26 -6.58
N PRO A 86 -11.54 -0.81 -7.72
CA PRO A 86 -10.12 -1.13 -7.94
C PRO A 86 -9.19 0.09 -7.99
N TRP A 87 -9.75 1.29 -8.14
CA TRP A 87 -9.02 2.55 -8.14
C TRP A 87 -9.22 3.38 -6.87
N ALA A 88 -9.80 2.81 -5.82
CA ALA A 88 -9.92 3.49 -4.54
C ALA A 88 -8.55 3.89 -3.99
N THR A 89 -8.38 5.16 -3.65
CA THR A 89 -7.16 5.73 -3.07
C THR A 89 -7.31 6.04 -1.58
N ASP A 90 -8.51 5.87 -1.03
CA ASP A 90 -8.90 6.15 0.35
C ASP A 90 -8.77 4.92 1.26
N ILE A 91 -8.04 3.88 0.81
CA ILE A 91 -7.77 2.69 1.62
C ILE A 91 -6.79 3.07 2.75
N PRO A 92 -7.17 2.92 4.03
CA PRO A 92 -6.38 3.40 5.18
C PRO A 92 -5.30 2.41 5.61
N TYR A 93 -4.75 1.66 4.65
CA TYR A 93 -3.61 0.78 4.85
C TYR A 93 -2.86 0.55 3.54
N ALA A 94 -1.58 0.22 3.66
CA ALA A 94 -0.76 -0.30 2.57
C ALA A 94 -0.25 -1.67 2.97
N THR A 95 -0.29 -2.60 2.03
CA THR A 95 0.25 -3.94 2.21
C THR A 95 1.48 -4.08 1.34
N PHE A 96 2.55 -4.62 1.91
CA PHE A 96 3.79 -4.89 1.22
C PHE A 96 4.12 -6.37 1.29
N THR A 97 4.80 -6.85 0.27
CA THR A 97 5.43 -8.16 0.25
C THR A 97 6.90 -7.98 -0.15
N GLU A 98 7.70 -8.99 0.16
CA GLU A 98 9.06 -9.05 -0.33
C GLU A 98 9.07 -9.07 -1.86
N HIS A 99 10.00 -8.32 -2.45
CA HIS A 99 10.10 -8.21 -3.89
C HIS A 99 10.63 -9.54 -4.48
N PRO A 100 10.09 -10.06 -5.61
CA PRO A 100 10.51 -11.34 -6.18
C PRO A 100 11.99 -11.38 -6.56
N VAL A 101 12.60 -10.21 -6.74
CA VAL A 101 14.02 -10.04 -7.10
C VAL A 101 14.95 -9.97 -5.87
N LYS A 102 14.45 -10.27 -4.65
CA LYS A 102 15.22 -10.24 -3.38
C LYS A 102 16.56 -10.98 -3.44
N ASN A 103 16.66 -12.03 -4.26
CA ASN A 103 17.87 -12.87 -4.38
C ASN A 103 18.80 -12.50 -5.55
N SER A 104 18.57 -11.40 -6.27
CA SER A 104 19.40 -11.06 -7.43
C SER A 104 20.77 -10.47 -7.08
N SER A 105 20.90 -9.81 -5.94
CA SER A 105 22.17 -9.28 -5.43
C SER A 105 22.15 -9.08 -3.92
N GLU A 106 23.32 -9.11 -3.28
CA GLU A 106 23.44 -8.88 -1.83
C GLU A 106 22.93 -7.49 -1.40
N ARG A 107 23.16 -6.46 -2.22
CA ARG A 107 22.66 -5.10 -1.95
C ARG A 107 21.14 -5.03 -2.01
N PHE A 108 20.53 -5.69 -2.99
CA PHE A 108 19.06 -5.73 -3.11
C PHE A 108 18.45 -6.59 -2.01
N SER A 109 19.12 -7.66 -1.59
CA SER A 109 18.70 -8.48 -0.47
C SER A 109 18.59 -7.66 0.81
N ALA A 110 19.65 -6.91 1.19
CA ALA A 110 19.62 -6.05 2.39
C ALA A 110 18.52 -4.97 2.31
N LEU A 111 18.34 -4.33 1.15
CA LEU A 111 17.30 -3.30 0.96
C LEU A 111 15.87 -3.86 0.93
N CYS A 112 15.69 -5.15 0.64
CA CYS A 112 14.38 -5.80 0.53
C CYS A 112 14.02 -6.67 1.74
N GLN A 113 14.83 -6.69 2.80
CA GLN A 113 14.51 -7.41 4.02
C GLN A 113 13.37 -6.73 4.77
N MET A 114 12.20 -7.38 4.75
CA MET A 114 10.99 -6.86 5.37
C MET A 114 11.10 -6.78 6.90
N SER A 115 11.83 -7.70 7.53
CA SER A 115 12.06 -7.72 8.98
C SER A 115 12.86 -6.50 9.46
N GLU A 116 13.97 -6.18 8.80
CA GLU A 116 14.80 -5.01 9.11
C GLU A 116 14.03 -3.72 8.88
N PHE A 117 13.33 -3.62 7.75
CA PHE A 117 12.47 -2.48 7.45
C PHE A 117 11.40 -2.28 8.52
N THR A 118 10.76 -3.36 8.98
CA THR A 118 9.71 -3.28 10.00
C THR A 118 10.26 -2.82 11.34
N ALA A 119 11.44 -3.31 11.74
CA ALA A 119 12.10 -2.86 12.96
C ALA A 119 12.41 -1.35 12.91
N GLN A 120 12.96 -0.86 11.79
CA GLN A 120 13.23 0.56 11.58
C GLN A 120 11.95 1.40 11.58
N LEU A 121 10.88 0.91 10.94
CA LEU A 121 9.60 1.59 10.91
C LEU A 121 8.99 1.73 12.31
N VAL A 122 8.97 0.65 13.10
CA VAL A 122 8.45 0.66 14.46
C VAL A 122 9.20 1.68 15.31
N GLN A 123 10.54 1.69 15.22
CA GLN A 123 11.37 2.64 15.93
C GLN A 123 11.08 4.10 15.51
N ALA A 124 10.96 4.36 14.22
CA ALA A 124 10.66 5.68 13.69
C ALA A 124 9.26 6.17 14.14
N VAL A 125 8.26 5.28 14.13
CA VAL A 125 6.90 5.59 14.59
C VAL A 125 6.89 5.92 16.07
N GLN A 126 7.52 5.10 16.92
CA GLN A 126 7.61 5.36 18.36
C GLN A 126 8.30 6.69 18.66
N THR A 127 9.40 6.97 17.95
CA THR A 127 10.14 8.24 18.06
C THR A 127 9.25 9.43 17.65
N SER A 128 8.51 9.30 16.56
CA SER A 128 7.63 10.36 16.05
C SER A 128 6.46 10.64 16.99
N GLN A 129 5.84 9.59 17.53
CA GLN A 129 4.74 9.68 18.50
C GLN A 129 5.19 10.30 19.82
N SER A 130 6.42 10.02 20.26
CA SER A 130 6.99 10.60 21.48
C SER A 130 7.27 12.10 21.33
N LYS A 131 7.67 12.54 20.13
CA LYS A 131 7.91 13.96 19.82
C LYS A 131 6.60 14.74 19.61
N ASN A 132 5.62 14.14 18.94
CA ASN A 132 4.35 14.78 18.57
C ASN A 132 3.17 13.85 18.88
N PRO A 133 2.68 13.82 20.13
CA PRO A 133 1.51 13.02 20.48
C PRO A 133 0.27 13.57 19.78
N VAL A 134 -0.47 12.69 19.10
CA VAL A 134 -1.70 13.06 18.39
C VAL A 134 -2.84 13.24 19.41
N PRO A 135 -3.59 14.36 19.39
CA PRO A 135 -4.72 14.56 20.28
C PRO A 135 -5.77 13.45 20.08
N GLY A 136 -6.13 12.74 21.17
CA GLY A 136 -7.12 11.66 21.14
C GLY A 136 -6.58 10.25 20.91
N LYS A 137 -5.26 10.07 20.70
CA LYS A 137 -4.62 8.75 20.59
C LYS A 137 -3.90 8.38 21.89
N THR A 138 -4.51 7.51 22.68
CA THR A 138 -3.99 7.06 23.99
C THR A 138 -3.09 5.83 23.92
N SER A 139 -3.14 5.08 22.82
CA SER A 139 -2.32 3.88 22.60
C SER A 139 -1.22 4.14 21.58
N GLY A 140 0.00 3.70 21.93
CA GLY A 140 1.13 3.66 21.00
C GLY A 140 0.92 2.68 19.85
N VAL A 141 1.87 2.63 18.92
CA VAL A 141 1.83 1.70 17.78
C VAL A 141 1.72 0.24 18.25
N VAL A 142 0.76 -0.50 17.69
CA VAL A 142 0.56 -1.93 17.97
C VAL A 142 1.14 -2.76 16.83
N VAL A 143 2.07 -3.66 17.17
CA VAL A 143 2.63 -4.63 16.21
C VAL A 143 1.97 -5.99 16.44
N LEU A 144 1.36 -6.56 15.41
CA LEU A 144 0.63 -7.82 15.47
C LEU A 144 1.19 -8.83 14.46
N ASN A 145 1.35 -10.08 14.88
CA ASN A 145 1.66 -11.19 13.98
C ASN A 145 0.37 -11.95 13.68
N GLN A 146 -0.35 -11.53 12.64
CA GLN A 146 -1.64 -12.11 12.27
C GLN A 146 -1.79 -12.24 10.75
N PRO A 147 -2.58 -13.22 10.28
CA PRO A 147 -2.83 -13.39 8.85
C PRO A 147 -3.43 -12.14 8.22
N LEU A 148 -2.99 -11.84 6.99
CA LEU A 148 -3.40 -10.67 6.23
C LEU A 148 -4.50 -11.07 5.24
N LEU A 149 -5.75 -10.81 5.61
CA LEU A 149 -6.89 -11.05 4.73
C LEU A 149 -6.85 -10.11 3.52
N ILE A 150 -6.99 -10.67 2.31
CA ILE A 150 -7.20 -9.94 1.07
C ILE A 150 -8.62 -10.24 0.58
N ASP A 151 -9.49 -9.23 0.62
CA ASP A 151 -10.93 -9.32 0.31
C ASP A 151 -11.23 -9.37 -1.20
N THR A 152 -10.40 -10.04 -2.00
CA THR A 152 -10.64 -10.16 -3.45
C THR A 152 -11.73 -11.20 -3.72
N TYR A 153 -12.98 -10.76 -3.82
CA TYR A 153 -14.09 -11.58 -4.30
C TYR A 153 -14.09 -11.61 -5.85
N MET A 154 -13.18 -12.37 -6.45
CA MET A 154 -13.09 -12.50 -7.92
C MET A 154 -14.39 -13.00 -8.59
N GLY A 155 -15.33 -13.56 -7.84
CA GLY A 155 -16.63 -14.01 -8.36
C GLY A 155 -17.47 -12.90 -9.04
N PHE A 156 -17.19 -11.61 -8.79
CA PHE A 156 -17.87 -10.51 -9.47
C PHE A 156 -17.07 -9.92 -10.65
N MET A 157 -15.73 -9.93 -10.61
CA MET A 157 -14.91 -9.41 -11.72
C MET A 157 -14.84 -10.36 -12.91
N SER A 158 -15.08 -11.66 -12.72
CA SER A 158 -15.29 -12.59 -13.83
C SER A 158 -16.51 -12.25 -14.70
N PHE A 159 -17.47 -11.46 -14.19
CA PHE A 159 -18.62 -10.97 -14.94
C PHE A 159 -18.40 -9.61 -15.62
N MET A 160 -17.35 -8.87 -15.26
CA MET A 160 -17.04 -7.60 -15.94
C MET A 160 -16.29 -7.90 -17.25
N PRO A 161 -16.83 -7.51 -18.41
CA PRO A 161 -16.13 -7.67 -19.68
C PRO A 161 -14.80 -6.90 -19.64
N ARG A 162 -13.70 -7.57 -20.00
CA ARG A 162 -12.34 -7.00 -20.08
C ARG A 162 -12.23 -5.78 -21.02
N ASN A 163 -13.27 -5.48 -21.80
CA ASN A 163 -13.31 -4.38 -22.77
C ASN A 163 -13.43 -2.98 -22.14
N ASP A 164 -13.83 -2.87 -20.87
CA ASP A 164 -14.03 -1.58 -20.19
C ASP A 164 -12.75 -1.00 -19.55
N ILE A 165 -11.64 -1.75 -19.50
CA ILE A 165 -10.35 -1.25 -19.01
C ILE A 165 -9.58 -0.46 -20.09
N LEU A 166 -10.07 -0.41 -21.33
CA LEU A 166 -9.43 0.31 -22.44
C LEU A 166 -10.24 1.50 -23.01
N HIS A 167 -11.42 1.82 -22.45
CA HIS A 167 -12.27 2.89 -22.98
C HIS A 167 -12.83 3.80 -21.87
N TYR A 168 -11.97 4.60 -21.23
CA TYR A 168 -12.43 5.90 -20.73
C TYR A 168 -11.47 7.02 -21.14
N PRO A 169 -11.95 8.05 -21.86
CA PRO A 169 -11.18 9.23 -22.18
C PRO A 169 -11.18 10.16 -20.96
N GLN A 170 -10.01 10.64 -20.54
CA GLN A 170 -9.99 11.89 -19.79
C GLN A 170 -10.33 13.04 -20.76
N CYS A 171 -11.61 13.33 -20.92
CA CYS A 171 -12.06 14.56 -21.59
C CYS A 171 -12.05 15.74 -20.61
N TYR A 172 -11.30 16.77 -21.02
CA TYR A 172 -11.16 18.14 -20.53
C TYR A 172 -12.47 18.89 -20.21
N PRO A 173 -12.37 20.08 -19.58
CA PRO A 173 -12.67 21.31 -20.34
C PRO A 173 -11.65 22.43 -20.03
N LEU A 174 -11.10 23.20 -20.97
CA LEU A 174 -11.75 24.25 -21.74
C LEU A 174 -10.91 24.64 -22.97
N ARG A 175 -11.61 24.90 -24.07
CA ARG A 175 -11.14 25.50 -25.31
C ARG A 175 -10.53 26.90 -25.12
N SER A 176 -9.42 27.11 -25.82
CA SER A 176 -9.16 28.27 -26.69
C SER A 176 -8.02 27.86 -27.63
N LEU A 177 -8.29 27.29 -28.81
CA LEU A 177 -8.34 28.02 -30.09
C LEU A 177 -7.28 29.14 -30.16
N LEU A 178 -6.16 28.89 -30.86
CA LEU A 178 -5.91 29.48 -32.18
C LEU A 178 -4.57 29.00 -32.75
N PHE A 179 -4.62 28.77 -34.07
CA PHE A 179 -3.51 28.58 -35.00
C PHE A 179 -2.43 29.67 -34.84
N PHE A 180 -1.15 29.28 -34.74
CA PHE A 180 -0.14 29.33 -35.80
C PHE A 180 1.11 28.54 -35.35
#